data_AF-A0A554LMN5-F1
#
_entry.id   AF-A0A554LMN5-F1
#
_cell.length_a   1.000
_cell.length_b   1.000
_cell.length_c   1.000
_cell.angle_alpha   90.00
_cell.angle_beta   90.00
_cell.angle_gamma   90.00
#
_symmetry.space_group_name_H-M   'P 1'
#
loop_
_entity.id
_entity.type
_entity.pdbx_description
1 polymer ?
#
loop_
_entity_poly.entity_id
_entity_poly.type
_entity_poly.pdbx_seq_one_letter_code
_entity_poly.pdbx_strand_id
1 'polypeptide(L)'
;MEKKYQKPPIIGLNWRKLIFFSCLFVAFFSAWKIVEYNQFLADEATDAESNYLFTSVVNLEVTKDGKIFSNGKKIAGSVKPQKEFDELRLVVYDQNGTYLDNLQIQLSLPSAVAGKTKSEILAIHGVDSSTSSVYGDNVLLYEASGVSAVATITIVAKLPKGEINFSFIDQLVYYFSTFSGTIWLSLAVFLPLVVFVYLIILILLQRKAQTIPSVERQFVSPPSALPPAVVGVLTHQDIGAREIAATLVDLSLRKLIFIIDKDRGFAFGKRDFTQQILPFEKILLSKIFRNEIVSREEMIKERFYDHLYSKKMSLFTGETYSIATRFGYFKVNPKSMRRKYQFFGTIFFFFALLCFFLSLKYFPTLHYASFLWVGMMVSSAVIIIVGSKIPIRTPLGRQALGNWLAFRAYLSDHRPLPLDQQNYDKFVEYLPYAIVFNCEALWVRRFSFQKFAIPEWFLTDKEGIGLDDFCLALFPIIGYVGQNLATIREPGYK
;
A
#
# COMPACT_ATOMS: atom_id res chain seq x y z
N MET A 1 -2.31 -24.67 -25.39
CA MET A 1 -2.99 -23.68 -24.53
C MET A 1 -1.98 -22.62 -24.09
N GLU A 2 -1.88 -21.51 -24.83
CA GLU A 2 -0.98 -20.40 -24.49
C GLU A 2 -1.52 -19.63 -23.28
N LYS A 3 -0.79 -19.67 -22.15
CA LYS A 3 -1.06 -18.77 -21.03
C LYS A 3 -0.58 -17.37 -21.41
N LYS A 4 -1.53 -16.47 -21.66
CA LYS A 4 -1.31 -15.03 -21.81
C LYS A 4 -0.44 -14.51 -20.65
N TYR A 5 0.75 -14.03 -21.00
CA TYR A 5 1.71 -13.43 -20.08
C TYR A 5 1.13 -12.10 -19.58
N GLN A 6 0.57 -12.09 -18.38
CA GLN A 6 0.11 -10.86 -17.73
C GLN A 6 1.34 -10.08 -17.25
N LYS A 7 1.53 -8.87 -17.80
CA LYS A 7 2.54 -7.91 -17.31
C LYS A 7 2.31 -7.67 -15.81
N PRO A 8 3.33 -7.77 -14.94
CA PRO A 8 3.16 -7.50 -13.53
C PRO A 8 2.89 -6.00 -13.29
N PRO A 9 2.04 -5.65 -12.30
CA PRO A 9 1.72 -4.26 -11.99
C PRO A 9 2.95 -3.51 -11.45
N ILE A 10 3.06 -2.24 -11.83
CA ILE A 10 4.25 -1.35 -11.68
C ILE A 10 4.42 -0.81 -10.24
N ILE A 11 3.69 -1.32 -9.26
CA ILE A 11 3.51 -0.66 -7.95
C ILE A 11 4.22 -1.46 -6.85
N GLY A 12 5.30 -0.91 -6.28
CA GLY A 12 6.03 -1.48 -5.13
C GLY A 12 5.31 -1.26 -3.79
N LEU A 13 4.07 -1.75 -3.69
CA LEU A 13 3.24 -1.71 -2.48
C LEU A 13 3.71 -2.78 -1.48
N ASN A 14 3.73 -2.50 -0.17
CA ASN A 14 4.22 -3.45 0.84
C ASN A 14 3.08 -4.37 1.33
N TRP A 15 2.88 -5.50 0.67
CA TRP A 15 1.70 -6.33 0.85
C TRP A 15 1.58 -7.01 2.20
N ARG A 16 2.66 -7.32 2.92
CA ARG A 16 2.52 -7.86 4.29
C ARG A 16 1.96 -6.83 5.26
N LYS A 17 2.36 -5.57 5.12
CA LYS A 17 1.76 -4.49 5.89
C LYS A 17 0.33 -4.25 5.43
N LEU A 18 0.10 -4.29 4.13
CA LEU A 18 -1.24 -4.17 3.58
C LEU A 18 -2.16 -5.27 4.10
N ILE A 19 -1.77 -6.54 4.02
CA ILE A 19 -2.49 -7.71 4.56
C ILE A 19 -2.65 -7.59 6.07
N PHE A 20 -1.60 -7.25 6.83
CA PHE A 20 -1.71 -7.07 8.28
C PHE A 20 -2.73 -5.97 8.64
N PHE A 21 -2.64 -4.79 8.01
CA PHE A 21 -3.56 -3.70 8.24
C PHE A 21 -4.95 -3.96 7.66
N SER A 22 -5.08 -4.73 6.57
CA SER A 22 -6.34 -5.23 6.04
C SER A 22 -6.99 -6.22 6.99
N CYS A 23 -6.25 -7.18 7.54
CA CYS A 23 -6.77 -8.13 8.53
C CYS A 23 -7.14 -7.42 9.83
N LEU A 24 -6.32 -6.47 10.29
CA LEU A 24 -6.63 -5.63 11.45
C LEU A 24 -7.90 -4.81 11.20
N PHE A 25 -8.01 -4.21 10.00
CA PHE A 25 -9.19 -3.45 9.59
C PHE A 25 -10.43 -4.34 9.51
N VAL A 26 -10.35 -5.51 8.89
CA VAL A 26 -11.45 -6.48 8.83
C VAL A 26 -11.84 -6.94 10.22
N ALA A 27 -10.88 -7.31 11.09
CA ALA A 27 -11.18 -7.70 12.46
C ALA A 27 -11.88 -6.58 13.24
N PHE A 28 -11.40 -5.35 13.12
CA PHE A 28 -12.01 -4.18 13.76
C PHE A 28 -13.42 -3.90 13.19
N PHE A 29 -13.58 -3.97 11.87
CA PHE A 29 -14.84 -3.75 11.18
C PHE A 29 -15.86 -4.86 11.48
N SER A 30 -15.44 -6.12 11.52
CA SER A 30 -16.27 -7.27 11.89
C SER A 30 -16.68 -7.20 13.34
N ALA A 31 -15.77 -6.90 14.27
CA ALA A 31 -16.11 -6.70 15.68
C ALA A 31 -17.13 -5.57 15.84
N TRP A 32 -16.93 -4.45 15.13
CA TRP A 32 -17.88 -3.35 15.12
C TRP A 32 -19.23 -3.73 14.50
N LYS A 33 -19.24 -4.48 13.38
CA LYS A 33 -20.45 -4.98 12.75
C LYS A 33 -21.19 -5.99 13.60
N ILE A 34 -20.50 -6.83 14.37
CA ILE A 34 -21.13 -7.75 15.33
C ILE A 34 -21.77 -6.95 16.47
N VAL A 35 -21.11 -5.90 16.97
CA VAL A 35 -21.71 -4.99 17.97
C VAL A 35 -22.94 -4.28 17.41
N GLU A 36 -22.92 -3.86 16.15
CA GLU A 36 -24.06 -3.24 15.47
C GLU A 36 -25.18 -4.26 15.15
N TYR A 37 -24.84 -5.48 14.72
CA TYR A 37 -25.78 -6.53 14.36
C TYR A 37 -26.47 -7.16 15.57
N ASN A 38 -25.76 -7.31 16.69
CA ASN A 38 -26.38 -7.73 17.96
C ASN A 38 -27.36 -6.68 18.51
N GLN A 39 -27.30 -5.42 18.04
CA GLN A 39 -28.37 -4.45 18.29
C GLN A 39 -29.56 -4.63 17.35
N PHE A 40 -29.38 -5.27 16.19
CA PHE A 40 -30.43 -5.56 15.19
C PHE A 40 -31.19 -6.87 15.47
N LEU A 41 -30.55 -7.91 15.99
CA LEU A 41 -31.22 -9.20 16.29
C LEU A 41 -32.22 -9.17 17.45
N ALA A 42 -32.38 -8.04 18.14
CA ALA A 42 -33.51 -7.84 19.06
C ALA A 42 -34.85 -7.59 18.32
N ASP A 43 -34.77 -7.25 17.03
CA ASP A 43 -35.88 -6.88 16.16
C ASP A 43 -36.17 -7.95 15.09
N GLU A 44 -36.50 -9.17 15.53
CA GLU A 44 -37.38 -10.04 14.75
C GLU A 44 -38.83 -9.74 15.17
N ALA A 45 -39.57 -9.12 14.26
CA ALA A 45 -41.01 -8.99 14.35
C ALA A 45 -41.63 -10.29 13.83
N THR A 46 -42.43 -10.94 14.67
CA THR A 46 -43.27 -12.08 14.33
C THR A 46 -44.31 -11.69 13.28
N ASP A 47 -44.35 -12.41 12.17
CA ASP A 47 -45.39 -12.32 11.15
C ASP A 47 -46.77 -12.44 11.79
N ALA A 48 -47.61 -11.42 11.62
CA ALA A 48 -48.99 -11.41 12.07
C ALA A 48 -49.92 -11.71 10.89
N GLU A 49 -50.73 -12.76 11.03
CA GLU A 49 -51.83 -13.10 10.12
C GLU A 49 -52.76 -11.90 9.91
N SER A 50 -53.26 -11.77 8.68
CA SER A 50 -54.13 -10.70 8.22
C SER A 50 -55.47 -10.67 8.98
N ASN A 51 -55.48 -9.99 10.12
CA ASN A 51 -56.67 -9.65 10.87
C ASN A 51 -57.03 -8.18 10.64
N TYR A 52 -58.30 -7.91 10.36
CA TYR A 52 -58.87 -6.57 10.42
C TYR A 52 -58.79 -6.08 11.87
N LEU A 53 -57.82 -5.19 12.16
CA LEU A 53 -57.68 -4.55 13.46
C LEU A 53 -58.43 -3.22 13.44
N PHE A 54 -59.50 -3.12 14.23
CA PHE A 54 -60.27 -1.88 14.34
C PHE A 54 -59.50 -0.77 15.05
N THR A 55 -58.64 -1.12 16.02
CA THR A 55 -57.82 -0.15 16.76
C THR A 55 -56.43 -0.70 17.05
N SER A 56 -55.39 0.06 16.73
CA SER A 56 -54.01 -0.26 17.10
C SER A 56 -53.46 0.80 18.06
N VAL A 57 -52.85 0.35 19.17
CA VAL A 57 -52.20 1.24 20.15
C VAL A 57 -50.70 0.94 20.17
N VAL A 58 -49.89 1.95 19.90
CA VAL A 58 -48.42 1.86 19.90
C VAL A 58 -47.88 2.69 21.06
N ASN A 59 -47.20 2.03 21.99
CA ASN A 59 -46.54 2.70 23.11
C ASN A 59 -45.05 2.85 22.83
N LEU A 60 -44.60 4.10 22.77
CA LEU A 60 -43.23 4.51 22.53
C LEU A 60 -42.67 5.22 23.77
N GLU A 61 -41.42 4.92 24.11
CA GLU A 61 -40.71 5.55 25.22
C GLU A 61 -39.37 6.11 24.73
N VAL A 62 -39.08 7.35 25.09
CA VAL A 62 -37.80 8.02 24.82
C VAL A 62 -37.00 8.06 26.10
N THR A 63 -35.80 7.47 26.08
CA THR A 63 -34.90 7.51 27.24
C THR A 63 -34.11 8.81 27.31
N LYS A 64 -33.49 9.08 28.47
CA LYS A 64 -32.60 10.25 28.67
C LYS A 64 -31.42 10.30 27.71
N ASP A 65 -31.01 9.16 27.16
CA ASP A 65 -29.94 9.07 26.14
C ASP A 65 -30.46 9.31 24.71
N GLY A 66 -31.75 9.63 24.55
CA GLY A 66 -32.37 9.90 23.25
C GLY A 66 -32.66 8.64 22.42
N LYS A 67 -32.59 7.44 23.01
CA LYS A 67 -32.96 6.18 22.36
C LYS A 67 -34.46 5.93 22.51
N ILE A 68 -35.05 5.23 21.56
CA ILE A 68 -36.49 4.98 21.52
C ILE A 68 -36.76 3.49 21.74
N PHE A 69 -37.76 3.19 22.55
CA PHE A 69 -38.27 1.85 22.80
C PHE A 69 -39.73 1.77 22.41
N SER A 70 -40.13 0.69 21.74
CA SER A 70 -41.52 0.34 21.47
C SER A 70 -41.85 -0.93 22.24
N ASN A 71 -42.85 -0.88 23.13
CA ASN A 71 -43.25 -2.00 23.99
C ASN A 71 -42.05 -2.70 24.70
N GLY A 72 -41.05 -1.93 25.14
CA GLY A 72 -39.85 -2.43 25.83
C GLY A 72 -38.70 -2.90 24.93
N LYS A 73 -38.88 -2.96 23.60
CA LYS A 73 -37.81 -3.25 22.63
C LYS A 73 -37.27 -1.97 22.00
N LYS A 74 -35.95 -1.83 21.89
CA LYS A 74 -35.33 -0.65 21.27
C LYS A 74 -35.55 -0.68 19.76
N ILE A 75 -36.10 0.39 19.19
CA ILE A 75 -36.37 0.51 17.75
C ILE A 75 -35.36 1.40 17.03
N ALA A 76 -35.30 1.28 15.70
CA ALA A 76 -34.49 2.11 14.82
C ALA A 76 -34.96 3.58 14.82
N GLY A 77 -34.34 4.40 15.66
CA GLY A 77 -34.55 5.83 15.71
C GLY A 77 -33.91 6.42 16.96
N SER A 78 -33.58 7.70 16.88
CA SER A 78 -33.10 8.46 18.03
C SER A 78 -33.54 9.91 17.91
N VAL A 79 -33.63 10.59 19.04
CA VAL A 79 -33.68 12.04 19.05
C VAL A 79 -32.37 12.55 18.43
N LYS A 80 -32.46 13.58 17.58
CA LYS A 80 -31.30 14.23 16.98
C LYS A 80 -31.21 15.67 17.49
N PRO A 81 -30.00 16.15 17.81
CA PRO A 81 -29.83 17.55 18.15
C PRO A 81 -30.11 18.43 16.92
N GLN A 82 -30.91 19.49 17.07
CA GLN A 82 -31.04 20.57 16.09
C GLN A 82 -30.54 21.90 16.68
N LYS A 83 -30.65 23.02 15.95
CA LYS A 83 -30.14 24.31 16.44
C LYS A 83 -30.95 24.86 17.63
N GLU A 84 -32.27 24.76 17.55
CA GLU A 84 -33.19 25.41 18.51
C GLU A 84 -33.91 24.41 19.42
N PHE A 85 -34.14 23.20 18.93
CA PHE A 85 -34.81 22.11 19.65
C PHE A 85 -34.05 20.79 19.44
N ASP A 86 -34.42 19.76 20.17
CA ASP A 86 -34.03 18.38 19.88
C ASP A 86 -35.19 17.72 19.14
N GLU A 87 -34.94 17.15 17.97
CA GLU A 87 -36.00 16.63 17.11
C GLU A 87 -36.00 15.11 17.13
N LEU A 88 -37.12 14.53 17.55
CA LEU A 88 -37.47 13.16 17.25
C LEU A 88 -38.29 13.16 15.96
N ARG A 89 -37.85 12.37 14.98
CA ARG A 89 -38.62 12.05 13.77
C ARG A 89 -38.59 10.56 13.55
N LEU A 90 -39.75 9.91 13.63
CA LEU A 90 -39.87 8.46 13.59
C LEU A 90 -41.04 8.04 12.70
N VAL A 91 -40.79 7.12 11.78
CA VAL A 91 -41.84 6.44 11.02
C VAL A 91 -42.40 5.34 11.92
N VAL A 92 -43.67 5.43 12.26
CA VAL A 92 -44.33 4.50 13.21
C VAL A 92 -45.19 3.48 12.47
N TYR A 93 -45.66 3.84 11.28
CA TYR A 93 -46.44 2.97 10.40
C TYR A 93 -45.98 3.19 8.96
N ASP A 94 -45.66 2.13 8.22
CA ASP A 94 -45.17 2.21 6.85
C ASP A 94 -45.65 1.04 5.99
N GLN A 95 -46.72 1.26 5.21
CA GLN A 95 -47.19 0.33 4.18
C GLN A 95 -47.39 -1.12 4.68
N ASN A 96 -47.95 -1.28 5.88
CA ASN A 96 -48.08 -2.60 6.52
C ASN A 96 -49.20 -3.48 5.92
N GLY A 97 -49.85 -3.06 4.83
CA GLY A 97 -50.84 -3.87 4.11
C GLY A 97 -52.20 -4.01 4.80
N THR A 98 -52.39 -3.39 5.97
CA THR A 98 -53.59 -3.51 6.80
C THR A 98 -54.33 -2.18 6.92
N TYR A 99 -55.65 -2.20 6.77
CA TYR A 99 -56.47 -1.02 7.06
C TYR A 99 -56.74 -0.95 8.57
N LEU A 100 -56.60 0.24 9.17
CA LEU A 100 -56.92 0.52 10.57
C LEU A 100 -57.94 1.65 10.65
N ASP A 101 -59.03 1.46 11.39
CA ASP A 101 -60.00 2.54 11.64
C ASP A 101 -59.40 3.62 12.54
N ASN A 102 -58.66 3.23 13.59
CA ASN A 102 -57.99 4.16 14.47
C ASN A 102 -56.59 3.66 14.90
N LEU A 103 -55.60 4.53 14.82
CA LEU A 103 -54.24 4.32 15.28
C LEU A 103 -53.92 5.36 16.35
N GLN A 104 -53.61 4.89 17.56
CA GLN A 104 -53.23 5.73 18.68
C GLN A 104 -51.77 5.45 19.04
N ILE A 105 -50.94 6.50 19.09
CA ILE A 105 -49.52 6.40 19.42
C ILE A 105 -49.28 7.24 20.68
N GLN A 106 -48.86 6.59 21.75
CA GLN A 106 -48.49 7.24 23.00
C GLN A 106 -46.97 7.32 23.09
N LEU A 107 -46.43 8.54 23.11
CA LEU A 107 -45.00 8.80 23.22
C LEU A 107 -44.68 9.35 24.60
N SER A 108 -44.09 8.52 25.45
CA SER A 108 -43.56 8.90 26.76
C SER A 108 -42.18 9.55 26.62
N LEU A 109 -42.03 10.77 27.09
CA LEU A 109 -40.77 11.51 27.12
C LEU A 109 -39.98 11.18 28.42
N PRO A 110 -38.69 11.54 28.53
CA PRO A 110 -37.91 11.23 29.73
C PRO A 110 -38.08 12.24 30.88
N SER A 111 -38.73 13.37 30.63
CA SER A 111 -38.91 14.49 31.56
C SER A 111 -40.22 15.22 31.27
N ALA A 112 -40.79 15.85 32.30
CA ALA A 112 -42.09 16.54 32.25
C ALA A 112 -42.08 17.81 31.36
N VAL A 113 -41.88 17.64 30.05
CA VAL A 113 -41.77 18.68 29.04
C VAL A 113 -42.77 18.52 27.90
N ALA A 114 -43.77 17.64 28.04
CA ALA A 114 -44.76 17.40 26.98
C ALA A 114 -45.49 18.70 26.59
N GLY A 115 -45.86 19.53 27.56
CA GLY A 115 -46.48 20.84 27.33
C GLY A 115 -45.58 21.88 26.63
N LYS A 116 -44.26 21.70 26.64
CA LYS A 116 -43.27 22.56 25.95
C LYS A 116 -42.79 21.95 24.63
N THR A 117 -43.18 20.71 24.34
CA THR A 117 -42.73 19.97 23.16
C THR A 117 -43.73 20.18 22.04
N LYS A 118 -43.26 20.66 20.88
CA LYS A 118 -44.13 20.80 19.72
C LYS A 118 -44.29 19.42 19.06
N SER A 119 -45.51 18.87 19.13
CA SER A 119 -45.88 17.62 18.45
C SER A 119 -46.49 17.90 17.08
N GLU A 120 -46.06 17.15 16.07
CA GLU A 120 -46.56 17.21 14.71
C GLU A 120 -46.68 15.76 14.17
N ILE A 121 -47.72 15.47 13.40
CA ILE A 121 -47.87 14.19 12.68
C ILE A 121 -47.82 14.45 11.18
N LEU A 122 -46.98 13.68 10.48
CA LEU A 122 -46.80 13.74 9.03
C LEU A 122 -47.35 12.42 8.44
N ALA A 123 -48.62 12.43 8.06
CA ALA A 123 -49.28 11.33 7.36
C ALA A 123 -49.35 11.67 5.87
N ILE A 124 -48.44 11.11 5.07
CA ILE A 124 -48.19 11.68 3.74
C ILE A 124 -49.26 11.28 2.72
N HIS A 125 -49.92 10.12 2.83
CA HIS A 125 -51.09 9.76 2.03
C HIS A 125 -51.88 8.63 2.72
N GLY A 126 -53.19 8.57 2.53
CA GLY A 126 -54.02 7.44 2.97
C GLY A 126 -54.37 7.42 4.46
N VAL A 127 -54.56 8.60 5.06
CA VAL A 127 -55.09 8.80 6.43
C VAL A 127 -56.18 9.86 6.33
N ASP A 128 -57.36 9.59 6.88
CA ASP A 128 -58.52 10.48 6.77
C ASP A 128 -58.41 11.70 7.68
N SER A 129 -58.00 11.50 8.93
CA SER A 129 -57.69 12.60 9.83
C SER A 129 -56.60 12.23 10.82
N SER A 130 -55.81 13.22 11.24
CA SER A 130 -54.71 13.02 12.17
C SER A 130 -54.56 14.21 13.11
N THR A 131 -54.35 13.95 14.39
CA THR A 131 -54.19 14.97 15.42
C THR A 131 -53.02 14.61 16.34
N SER A 132 -52.44 15.63 16.97
CA SER A 132 -51.47 15.46 18.04
C SER A 132 -51.85 16.34 19.22
N SER A 133 -51.80 15.78 20.42
CA SER A 133 -52.15 16.46 21.65
C SER A 133 -51.19 16.09 22.77
N VAL A 134 -51.22 16.86 23.85
CA VAL A 134 -50.44 16.59 25.06
C VAL A 134 -51.35 15.86 26.04
N TYR A 135 -50.90 14.70 26.53
CA TYR A 135 -51.64 13.87 27.47
C TYR A 135 -50.88 13.77 28.79
N GLY A 136 -51.13 14.70 29.71
CA GLY A 136 -50.39 14.82 30.97
C GLY A 136 -49.02 15.50 30.80
N ASP A 137 -48.15 15.37 31.81
CA ASP A 137 -46.92 16.17 31.90
C ASP A 137 -45.78 15.65 31.00
N ASN A 138 -45.81 14.36 30.65
CA ASN A 138 -44.69 13.64 30.03
C ASN A 138 -45.08 12.78 28.83
N VAL A 139 -46.36 12.76 28.41
CA VAL A 139 -46.82 11.93 27.30
C VAL A 139 -47.41 12.79 26.19
N LEU A 140 -46.99 12.52 24.96
CA LEU A 140 -47.58 13.07 23.75
C LEU A 140 -48.47 12.00 23.12
N LEU A 141 -49.68 12.39 22.73
CA LEU A 141 -50.66 11.53 22.11
C LEU A 141 -50.80 11.90 20.64
N TYR A 142 -50.60 10.94 19.75
CA TYR A 142 -50.83 11.10 18.32
C TYR A 142 -51.93 10.15 17.89
N GLU A 143 -52.93 10.66 17.18
CA GLU A 143 -54.08 9.90 16.72
C GLU A 143 -54.22 10.04 15.21
N ALA A 144 -54.51 8.93 14.53
CA ALA A 144 -54.76 8.88 13.10
C ALA A 144 -55.94 7.95 12.83
N SER A 145 -56.91 8.41 12.04
CA SER A 145 -58.11 7.65 11.68
C SER A 145 -58.18 7.37 10.18
N GLY A 146 -58.83 6.27 9.80
CA GLY A 146 -58.95 5.85 8.41
C GLY A 146 -57.60 5.59 7.76
N VAL A 147 -56.74 4.82 8.44
CA VAL A 147 -55.37 4.54 7.99
C VAL A 147 -55.41 3.40 6.98
N SER A 148 -55.13 3.73 5.72
CA SER A 148 -55.10 2.77 4.62
C SER A 148 -53.88 1.85 4.66
N ALA A 149 -53.98 0.71 3.97
CA ALA A 149 -52.92 -0.29 3.84
C ALA A 149 -51.59 0.22 3.24
N VAL A 150 -51.62 1.36 2.54
CA VAL A 150 -50.47 2.00 1.89
C VAL A 150 -50.00 3.27 2.61
N ALA A 151 -50.58 3.57 3.78
CA ALA A 151 -50.24 4.78 4.52
C ALA A 151 -48.82 4.72 5.10
N THR A 152 -48.17 5.87 5.14
CA THR A 152 -46.93 6.08 5.89
C THR A 152 -47.15 7.23 6.88
N ILE A 153 -46.99 6.94 8.17
CA ILE A 153 -47.21 7.88 9.27
C ILE A 153 -45.89 8.10 10.00
N THR A 154 -45.44 9.36 9.99
CA THR A 154 -44.26 9.81 10.72
C THR A 154 -44.67 10.74 11.85
N ILE A 155 -44.26 10.44 13.08
CA ILE A 155 -44.43 11.37 14.20
C ILE A 155 -43.19 12.25 14.33
N VAL A 156 -43.41 13.50 14.72
CA VAL A 156 -42.35 14.48 14.98
C VAL A 156 -42.58 15.12 16.36
N ALA A 157 -41.57 15.05 17.22
CA ALA A 157 -41.57 15.75 18.50
C ALA A 157 -40.35 16.68 18.57
N LYS A 158 -40.58 17.97 18.80
CA LYS A 158 -39.52 18.99 18.94
C LYS A 158 -39.38 19.37 20.40
N LEU A 159 -38.47 18.69 21.09
CA LEU A 159 -38.20 18.84 22.52
C LEU A 159 -37.35 20.08 22.80
N PRO A 160 -37.50 20.72 23.98
CA PRO A 160 -36.58 21.76 24.41
C PRO A 160 -35.17 21.19 24.64
N LYS A 161 -34.16 22.05 24.47
CA LYS A 161 -32.75 21.68 24.67
C LYS A 161 -32.45 21.33 26.12
N GLY A 162 -31.57 20.34 26.31
CA GLY A 162 -31.05 19.95 27.62
C GLY A 162 -31.78 18.78 28.29
N GLU A 163 -32.86 18.28 27.67
CA GLU A 163 -33.62 17.13 28.16
C GLU A 163 -33.01 15.79 27.76
N ILE A 164 -32.24 15.77 26.66
CA ILE A 164 -31.54 14.60 26.14
C ILE A 164 -30.04 14.73 26.33
N ASN A 165 -29.43 13.70 26.91
CA ASN A 165 -27.99 13.56 27.08
C ASN A 165 -27.36 12.87 25.86
N PHE A 166 -27.02 13.64 24.84
CA PHE A 166 -26.34 13.14 23.65
C PHE A 166 -24.92 12.67 23.96
N SER A 167 -24.49 11.59 23.29
CA SER A 167 -23.10 11.14 23.34
C SER A 167 -22.16 12.18 22.72
N PHE A 168 -20.89 12.16 23.13
CA PHE A 168 -19.84 12.98 22.51
C PHE A 168 -19.77 12.79 20.99
N ILE A 169 -20.00 11.56 20.50
CA ILE A 169 -20.01 11.26 19.06
C ILE A 169 -21.18 11.96 18.36
N ASP A 170 -22.38 11.93 18.95
CA ASP A 170 -23.58 12.53 18.37
C ASP A 170 -23.46 14.06 18.29
N GLN A 171 -22.85 14.68 19.31
CA GLN A 171 -22.54 16.10 19.32
C GLN A 171 -21.54 16.49 18.22
N LEU A 172 -20.48 15.68 18.01
CA LEU A 172 -19.53 15.90 16.92
C LEU A 172 -20.19 15.75 15.55
N VAL A 173 -20.99 14.70 15.35
CA VAL A 173 -21.71 14.46 14.09
C VAL A 173 -22.61 15.65 13.78
N TYR A 174 -23.36 16.15 14.77
CA TYR A 174 -24.17 17.35 14.62
C TYR A 174 -23.34 18.58 14.22
N TYR A 175 -22.27 18.85 14.96
CA TYR A 175 -21.39 19.99 14.70
C TYR A 175 -20.85 19.97 13.27
N PHE A 176 -20.32 18.83 12.82
CA PHE A 176 -19.77 18.67 11.47
C PHE A 176 -20.85 18.68 10.37
N SER A 177 -22.07 18.21 10.68
CA SER A 177 -23.21 18.25 9.75
C SER A 177 -23.75 19.66 9.52
N THR A 178 -23.45 20.61 10.43
CA THR A 178 -23.85 22.01 10.30
C THR A 178 -23.02 22.75 9.25
N PHE A 179 -21.85 22.23 8.88
CA PHE A 179 -21.02 22.83 7.84
C PHE A 179 -21.66 22.70 6.45
N SER A 180 -21.56 23.76 5.66
CA SER A 180 -22.06 23.75 4.29
C SER A 180 -21.32 22.72 3.43
N GLY A 181 -22.02 22.16 2.44
CA GLY A 181 -21.41 21.24 1.47
C GLY A 181 -20.23 21.85 0.71
N THR A 182 -20.21 23.19 0.54
CA THR A 182 -19.10 23.93 -0.10
C THR A 182 -17.80 23.89 0.71
N ILE A 183 -17.88 23.92 2.05
CA ILE A 183 -16.69 23.78 2.92
C ILE A 183 -16.11 22.38 2.78
N TRP A 184 -16.97 21.36 2.82
CA TRP A 184 -16.56 19.97 2.63
C TRP A 184 -15.93 19.72 1.26
N LEU A 185 -16.51 20.29 0.19
CA LEU A 185 -15.96 20.20 -1.15
C LEU A 185 -14.61 20.92 -1.26
N SER A 186 -14.49 22.10 -0.66
CA SER A 186 -13.24 22.85 -0.63
C SER A 186 -12.13 22.07 0.08
N LEU A 187 -12.45 21.46 1.24
CA LEU A 187 -11.50 20.65 2.00
C LEU A 187 -11.10 19.38 1.24
N ALA A 188 -12.06 18.74 0.57
CA ALA A 188 -11.83 17.54 -0.24
C ALA A 188 -10.87 17.78 -1.42
N VAL A 189 -10.85 18.99 -2.00
CA VAL A 189 -9.93 19.36 -3.08
C VAL A 189 -8.61 19.91 -2.54
N PHE A 190 -8.68 20.84 -1.59
CA PHE A 190 -7.52 21.59 -1.13
C PHE A 190 -6.52 20.73 -0.36
N LEU A 191 -6.98 19.86 0.53
CA LEU A 191 -6.09 19.08 1.40
C LEU A 191 -5.25 18.07 0.59
N PRO A 192 -5.82 17.25 -0.31
CA PRO A 192 -5.02 16.39 -1.19
C PRO A 192 -4.09 17.19 -2.12
N LEU A 193 -4.53 18.35 -2.63
CA LEU A 193 -3.70 19.21 -3.47
C LEU A 193 -2.47 19.71 -2.70
N VAL A 194 -2.63 20.18 -1.46
CA VAL A 194 -1.52 20.64 -0.62
C VAL A 194 -0.54 19.51 -0.35
N VAL A 195 -1.02 18.31 -0.02
CA VAL A 195 -0.16 17.12 0.16
C VAL A 195 0.59 16.80 -1.13
N PHE A 196 -0.09 16.83 -2.28
CA PHE A 196 0.52 16.56 -3.58
C PHE A 196 1.61 17.59 -3.94
N VAL A 197 1.32 18.88 -3.76
CA VAL A 197 2.29 19.97 -3.98
C VAL A 197 3.48 19.84 -3.04
N TYR A 198 3.25 19.57 -1.75
CA TYR A 198 4.33 19.33 -0.78
C TYR A 198 5.24 18.17 -1.20
N LEU A 199 4.66 17.06 -1.67
CA LEU A 199 5.44 15.93 -2.17
C LEU A 199 6.26 16.29 -3.41
N ILE A 200 5.68 17.04 -4.36
CA ILE A 200 6.42 17.53 -5.53
C ILE A 200 7.60 18.40 -5.09
N ILE A 201 7.38 19.35 -4.18
CA ILE A 201 8.45 20.22 -3.66
C ILE A 201 9.56 19.38 -3.02
N LEU A 202 9.22 18.39 -2.19
CA LEU A 202 10.22 17.50 -1.60
C LEU A 202 11.02 16.73 -2.66
N ILE A 203 10.38 16.20 -3.70
CA ILE A 203 11.06 15.50 -4.80
C ILE A 203 12.02 16.44 -5.53
N LEU A 204 11.57 17.67 -5.83
CA LEU A 204 12.39 18.66 -6.54
C LEU A 204 13.59 19.10 -5.71
N LEU A 205 13.40 19.39 -4.43
CA LEU A 205 14.48 19.75 -3.51
C LEU A 205 15.49 18.60 -3.38
N GLN A 206 15.02 17.36 -3.32
CA GLN A 206 15.89 16.18 -3.28
C GLN A 206 16.65 15.98 -4.58
N ARG A 207 15.99 16.12 -5.74
CA ARG A 207 16.66 16.05 -7.05
C ARG A 207 17.79 17.07 -7.15
N LYS A 208 17.54 18.31 -6.73
CA LYS A 208 18.56 19.37 -6.70
C LYS A 208 19.71 19.03 -5.73
N ALA A 209 19.41 18.46 -4.57
CA ALA A 209 20.44 18.02 -3.62
C ALA A 209 21.27 16.83 -4.13
N GLN A 210 20.77 16.06 -5.10
CA GLN A 210 21.43 14.88 -5.67
C GLN A 210 22.20 15.15 -6.96
N THR A 211 22.37 16.41 -7.37
CA THR A 211 23.21 16.75 -8.52
C THR A 211 24.63 16.24 -8.31
N ILE A 212 25.12 15.46 -9.26
CA ILE A 212 26.45 14.83 -9.22
C ILE A 212 27.44 15.84 -9.80
N PRO A 213 28.58 16.09 -9.15
CA PRO A 213 29.61 16.94 -9.73
C PRO A 213 30.12 16.32 -11.04
N SER A 214 30.22 17.15 -12.08
CA SER A 214 30.80 16.75 -13.36
C SER A 214 32.31 16.54 -13.16
N VAL A 215 32.82 15.38 -13.55
CA VAL A 215 34.26 15.08 -13.54
C VAL A 215 34.78 15.23 -14.97
N GLU A 216 35.67 16.19 -15.20
CA GLU A 216 36.16 16.54 -16.55
C GLU A 216 37.08 15.49 -17.18
N ARG A 217 37.70 14.61 -16.37
CA ARG A 217 38.64 13.59 -16.86
C ARG A 217 38.09 12.18 -16.68
N GLN A 218 38.27 11.34 -17.68
CA GLN A 218 38.00 9.90 -17.60
C GLN A 218 39.03 9.24 -16.67
N PHE A 219 38.57 8.36 -15.79
CA PHE A 219 39.46 7.47 -15.04
C PHE A 219 39.64 6.18 -15.81
N VAL A 220 40.89 5.79 -16.06
CA VAL A 220 41.25 4.57 -16.81
C VAL A 220 41.19 3.32 -15.92
N SER A 221 41.27 3.52 -14.60
CA SER A 221 41.18 2.47 -13.59
C SER A 221 40.02 2.71 -12.61
N PRO A 222 39.53 1.67 -11.91
CA PRO A 222 38.54 1.81 -10.86
C PRO A 222 39.01 2.82 -9.81
N PRO A 223 38.17 3.79 -9.42
CA PRO A 223 38.58 4.84 -8.48
C PRO A 223 38.75 4.33 -7.04
N SER A 224 38.20 3.15 -6.72
CA SER A 224 38.38 2.46 -5.44
C SER A 224 38.09 0.97 -5.58
N ALA A 225 38.57 0.17 -4.63
CA ALA A 225 38.35 -1.28 -4.56
C ALA A 225 36.94 -1.67 -4.03
N LEU A 226 35.90 -0.92 -4.41
CA LEU A 226 34.54 -1.24 -3.97
C LEU A 226 34.00 -2.46 -4.73
N PRO A 227 33.32 -3.39 -4.05
CA PRO A 227 32.67 -4.51 -4.74
C PRO A 227 31.64 -4.01 -5.77
N PRO A 228 31.48 -4.69 -6.92
CA PRO A 228 30.58 -4.23 -7.99
C PRO A 228 29.13 -3.99 -7.54
N ALA A 229 28.58 -4.84 -6.65
CA ALA A 229 27.24 -4.61 -6.10
C ALA A 229 27.12 -3.31 -5.28
N VAL A 230 28.18 -2.90 -4.58
CA VAL A 230 28.19 -1.64 -3.81
C VAL A 230 28.27 -0.44 -4.76
N VAL A 231 29.03 -0.57 -5.87
CA VAL A 231 29.06 0.42 -6.95
C VAL A 231 27.69 0.56 -7.61
N GLY A 232 26.98 -0.55 -7.82
CA GLY A 232 25.61 -0.55 -8.33
C GLY A 232 24.64 0.12 -7.38
N VAL A 233 24.73 -0.13 -6.07
CA VAL A 233 23.97 0.61 -5.05
C VAL A 233 24.28 2.11 -5.10
N LEU A 234 25.55 2.49 -5.24
CA LEU A 234 25.93 3.90 -5.34
C LEU A 234 25.31 4.56 -6.59
N THR A 235 25.28 3.84 -7.71
CA THR A 235 24.83 4.34 -9.02
C THR A 235 23.30 4.35 -9.15
N HIS A 236 22.66 3.21 -8.88
CA HIS A 236 21.24 2.98 -9.12
C HIS A 236 20.36 3.09 -7.86
N GLN A 237 20.98 3.18 -6.66
CA GLN A 237 20.31 3.14 -5.35
C GLN A 237 19.42 1.90 -5.14
N ASP A 238 19.60 0.88 -5.98
CA ASP A 238 18.88 -0.37 -5.93
C ASP A 238 19.83 -1.52 -6.27
N ILE A 239 19.41 -2.74 -5.94
CA ILE A 239 20.13 -3.96 -6.23
C ILE A 239 19.22 -4.83 -7.07
N GLY A 240 19.61 -5.02 -8.33
CA GLY A 240 18.90 -5.83 -9.29
C GLY A 240 19.76 -6.98 -9.81
N ALA A 241 19.39 -7.46 -10.99
CA ALA A 241 20.04 -8.57 -11.65
C ALA A 241 21.51 -8.31 -11.97
N ARG A 242 21.80 -7.06 -12.37
CA ARG A 242 23.13 -6.64 -12.79
C ARG A 242 24.12 -6.66 -11.63
N GLU A 243 23.73 -6.16 -10.46
CA GLU A 243 24.57 -6.18 -9.26
C GLU A 243 24.91 -7.61 -8.83
N ILE A 244 23.93 -8.52 -8.90
CA ILE A 244 24.14 -9.92 -8.54
C ILE A 244 24.99 -10.64 -9.59
N ALA A 245 24.70 -10.47 -10.87
CA ALA A 245 25.50 -11.04 -11.95
C ALA A 245 26.95 -10.55 -11.89
N ALA A 246 27.17 -9.24 -11.71
CA ALA A 246 28.49 -8.66 -11.52
C ALA A 246 29.21 -9.22 -10.29
N THR A 247 28.49 -9.43 -9.18
CA THR A 247 29.07 -10.09 -7.99
C THR A 247 29.49 -11.52 -8.30
N LEU A 248 28.71 -12.29 -9.07
CA LEU A 248 29.08 -13.64 -9.45
C LEU A 248 30.31 -13.67 -10.36
N VAL A 249 30.40 -12.74 -11.31
CA VAL A 249 31.60 -12.60 -12.14
C VAL A 249 32.81 -12.20 -11.27
N ASP A 250 32.67 -11.23 -10.37
CA ASP A 250 33.74 -10.83 -9.42
C ASP A 250 34.23 -12.00 -8.55
N LEU A 251 33.30 -12.79 -7.98
CA LEU A 251 33.64 -14.00 -7.23
C LEU A 251 34.38 -15.04 -8.09
N SER A 252 34.08 -15.08 -9.39
CA SER A 252 34.76 -15.96 -10.35
C SER A 252 36.18 -15.48 -10.63
N LEU A 253 36.38 -14.16 -10.78
CA LEU A 253 37.71 -13.54 -10.91
C LEU A 253 38.61 -13.83 -9.72
N ARG A 254 38.03 -13.78 -8.51
CA ARG A 254 38.72 -14.11 -7.25
C ARG A 254 38.90 -15.61 -7.03
N LYS A 255 38.65 -16.44 -8.04
CA LYS A 255 38.83 -17.90 -8.00
C LYS A 255 38.00 -18.59 -6.90
N LEU A 256 36.86 -18.01 -6.51
CA LEU A 256 35.96 -18.62 -5.52
C LEU A 256 34.98 -19.60 -6.17
N ILE A 257 34.49 -19.25 -7.37
CA ILE A 257 33.53 -20.04 -8.12
C ILE A 257 33.93 -20.17 -9.60
N PHE A 258 33.36 -21.17 -10.26
CA PHE A 258 33.38 -21.33 -11.71
C PHE A 258 31.99 -21.04 -12.28
N ILE A 259 31.96 -20.46 -13.47
CA ILE A 259 30.76 -20.34 -14.29
C ILE A 259 30.87 -21.36 -15.40
N ILE A 260 29.88 -22.26 -15.50
CA ILE A 260 29.87 -23.37 -16.45
C ILE A 260 28.75 -23.12 -17.45
N ASP A 261 29.10 -22.86 -18.70
CA ASP A 261 28.20 -22.81 -19.84
C ASP A 261 27.76 -24.22 -20.23
N LYS A 262 26.45 -24.41 -20.40
CA LYS A 262 25.83 -25.67 -20.82
C LYS A 262 24.87 -25.40 -21.97
N ASP A 263 24.65 -26.40 -22.82
CA ASP A 263 23.82 -26.27 -24.05
C ASP A 263 22.42 -25.69 -23.81
N ARG A 264 21.87 -25.87 -22.61
CA ARG A 264 20.56 -25.35 -22.19
C ARG A 264 20.60 -24.63 -20.84
N GLY A 265 21.68 -23.88 -20.54
CA GLY A 265 21.73 -23.09 -19.32
C GLY A 265 23.11 -22.85 -18.72
N PHE A 266 23.14 -22.53 -17.42
CA PHE A 266 24.36 -22.33 -16.65
C PHE A 266 24.41 -23.18 -15.39
N ALA A 267 25.61 -23.62 -15.02
CA ALA A 267 25.88 -24.15 -13.69
C ALA A 267 26.98 -23.34 -13.01
N PHE A 268 26.99 -23.36 -11.68
CA PHE A 268 28.05 -22.79 -10.89
C PHE A 268 28.81 -23.89 -10.17
N GLY A 269 30.14 -23.86 -10.26
CA GLY A 269 31.04 -24.76 -9.53
C GLY A 269 31.69 -24.04 -8.36
N LYS A 270 31.86 -24.72 -7.23
CA LYS A 270 32.64 -24.24 -6.09
C LYS A 270 34.13 -24.51 -6.35
N ARG A 271 35.00 -23.52 -6.13
CA ARG A 271 36.46 -23.66 -6.27
C ARG A 271 37.14 -23.63 -4.91
N ASP A 272 37.42 -22.45 -4.39
CA ASP A 272 38.13 -22.27 -3.12
C ASP A 272 37.44 -21.18 -2.29
N PHE A 273 36.94 -21.53 -1.09
CA PHE A 273 36.29 -20.57 -0.19
C PHE A 273 37.18 -20.19 1.01
N THR A 274 38.48 -20.49 0.96
CA THR A 274 39.44 -20.14 2.02
C THR A 274 39.82 -18.66 2.02
N GLN A 275 39.62 -17.97 0.90
CA GLN A 275 39.90 -16.55 0.76
C GLN A 275 38.85 -15.67 1.46
N GLN A 276 39.15 -14.38 1.60
CA GLN A 276 38.26 -13.42 2.23
C GLN A 276 36.97 -13.24 1.41
N ILE A 277 35.83 -13.62 1.99
CA ILE A 277 34.49 -13.46 1.40
C ILE A 277 33.71 -12.44 2.24
N LEU A 278 33.11 -11.45 1.57
CA LEU A 278 32.33 -10.43 2.25
C LEU A 278 31.02 -11.02 2.80
N PRO A 279 30.43 -10.46 3.88
CA PRO A 279 29.23 -11.00 4.49
C PRO A 279 28.06 -11.18 3.51
N PHE A 280 27.83 -10.20 2.62
CA PHE A 280 26.76 -10.28 1.62
C PHE A 280 27.07 -11.35 0.56
N GLU A 281 28.31 -11.51 0.13
CA GLU A 281 28.72 -12.55 -0.82
C GLU A 281 28.52 -13.95 -0.25
N LYS A 282 28.84 -14.15 1.04
CA LYS A 282 28.58 -15.41 1.74
C LYS A 282 27.10 -15.77 1.73
N ILE A 283 26.22 -14.76 1.89
CA ILE A 283 24.77 -14.96 1.84
C ILE A 283 24.34 -15.39 0.43
N LEU A 284 24.85 -14.73 -0.62
CA LEU A 284 24.58 -15.09 -2.02
C LEU A 284 25.07 -16.50 -2.34
N LEU A 285 26.32 -16.81 -2.00
CA LEU A 285 26.92 -18.13 -2.20
C LEU A 285 26.15 -19.21 -1.43
N SER A 286 25.71 -18.96 -0.19
CA SER A 286 24.91 -19.94 0.58
C SER A 286 23.53 -20.24 0.00
N LYS A 287 23.10 -19.44 -0.98
CA LYS A 287 21.85 -19.63 -1.71
C LYS A 287 22.08 -20.41 -3.01
N ILE A 288 23.26 -20.25 -3.62
CA ILE A 288 23.69 -20.96 -4.83
C ILE A 288 24.27 -22.34 -4.47
N PHE A 289 25.10 -22.43 -3.44
CA PHE A 289 25.77 -23.63 -2.96
C PHE A 289 25.27 -23.92 -1.55
N ARG A 290 24.45 -24.95 -1.38
CA ARG A 290 23.98 -25.37 -0.05
C ARG A 290 24.99 -26.37 0.51
N ASN A 291 24.93 -27.59 -0.01
CA ASN A 291 25.88 -28.67 0.31
C ASN A 291 26.56 -29.21 -0.96
N GLU A 292 26.22 -28.67 -2.13
CA GLU A 292 26.70 -29.16 -3.42
C GLU A 292 27.99 -28.45 -3.84
N ILE A 293 28.88 -29.19 -4.50
CA ILE A 293 30.09 -28.65 -5.14
C ILE A 293 29.72 -28.00 -6.48
N VAL A 294 28.73 -28.54 -7.20
CA VAL A 294 28.23 -28.01 -8.46
C VAL A 294 26.72 -27.81 -8.37
N SER A 295 26.27 -26.61 -8.68
CA SER A 295 24.87 -26.20 -8.68
C SER A 295 24.39 -25.93 -10.10
N ARG A 296 23.55 -26.83 -10.63
CA ARG A 296 22.90 -26.69 -11.94
C ARG A 296 21.79 -25.65 -11.91
N GLU A 297 21.43 -25.19 -13.11
CA GLU A 297 20.40 -24.19 -13.31
C GLU A 297 19.06 -24.59 -12.68
N GLU A 298 18.59 -25.82 -12.89
CA GLU A 298 17.27 -26.23 -12.40
C GLU A 298 17.22 -26.25 -10.87
N MET A 299 18.28 -26.75 -10.20
CA MET A 299 18.37 -26.75 -8.74
C MET A 299 18.45 -25.34 -8.17
N ILE A 300 19.09 -24.41 -8.88
CA ILE A 300 19.13 -23.01 -8.49
C ILE A 300 17.74 -22.40 -8.64
N LYS A 301 17.08 -22.62 -9.78
CA LYS A 301 15.71 -22.20 -10.04
C LYS A 301 14.76 -22.71 -8.97
N GLU A 302 14.69 -24.01 -8.73
CA GLU A 302 13.85 -24.63 -7.70
C GLU A 302 14.05 -23.95 -6.33
N ARG A 303 15.30 -23.79 -5.91
CA ARG A 303 15.63 -23.11 -4.64
C ARG A 303 15.19 -21.65 -4.61
N PHE A 304 15.16 -20.96 -5.74
CA PHE A 304 14.69 -19.59 -5.85
C PHE A 304 13.16 -19.49 -6.02
N TYR A 305 12.51 -20.48 -6.62
CA TYR A 305 11.05 -20.58 -6.80
C TYR A 305 10.34 -21.02 -5.50
N ASP A 306 10.87 -22.00 -4.78
CA ASP A 306 10.26 -22.54 -3.54
C ASP A 306 10.21 -21.52 -2.39
N HIS A 307 10.96 -20.42 -2.54
CA HIS A 307 11.01 -19.34 -1.58
C HIS A 307 10.81 -17.99 -2.27
N LEU A 308 9.55 -17.73 -2.66
CA LEU A 308 9.03 -16.44 -3.14
C LEU A 308 9.57 -15.22 -2.35
N TYR A 309 9.96 -15.43 -1.08
CA TYR A 309 10.76 -14.51 -0.30
C TYR A 309 11.97 -15.21 0.33
N SER A 310 13.15 -15.05 -0.27
CA SER A 310 14.37 -15.46 0.41
C SER A 310 14.75 -14.40 1.45
N LYS A 311 14.53 -14.67 2.75
CA LYS A 311 15.10 -13.88 3.86
C LYS A 311 16.58 -13.59 3.62
N LYS A 312 17.31 -14.57 3.05
CA LYS A 312 18.70 -14.42 2.62
C LYS A 312 18.89 -13.32 1.57
N MET A 313 18.06 -13.21 0.53
CA MET A 313 18.20 -12.11 -0.45
C MET A 313 17.87 -10.73 0.15
N SER A 314 16.93 -10.65 1.08
CA SER A 314 16.70 -9.43 1.86
C SER A 314 17.90 -9.09 2.76
N LEU A 315 18.60 -10.08 3.29
CA LEU A 315 19.84 -9.88 4.04
C LEU A 315 21.00 -9.48 3.12
N PHE A 316 21.16 -10.11 1.95
CA PHE A 316 22.13 -9.73 0.92
C PHE A 316 22.01 -8.24 0.60
N THR A 317 20.82 -7.82 0.18
CA THR A 317 20.54 -6.41 -0.14
C THR A 317 20.76 -5.49 1.08
N GLY A 318 20.29 -5.91 2.26
CA GLY A 318 20.46 -5.16 3.50
C GLY A 318 21.93 -4.92 3.86
N GLU A 319 22.77 -5.94 3.70
CA GLU A 319 24.22 -5.85 3.95
C GLU A 319 24.94 -5.06 2.87
N THR A 320 24.60 -5.19 1.59
CA THR A 320 25.19 -4.34 0.55
C THR A 320 24.88 -2.85 0.82
N TYR A 321 23.63 -2.53 1.21
CA TYR A 321 23.27 -1.18 1.66
C TYR A 321 23.99 -0.77 2.96
N SER A 322 24.19 -1.70 3.89
CA SER A 322 24.90 -1.43 5.16
C SER A 322 26.35 -1.01 4.87
N ILE A 323 27.03 -1.72 3.96
CA ILE A 323 28.39 -1.42 3.51
C ILE A 323 28.44 -0.03 2.86
N ALA A 324 27.56 0.26 1.90
CA ALA A 324 27.51 1.56 1.25
C ALA A 324 27.26 2.72 2.24
N THR A 325 26.46 2.47 3.28
CA THR A 325 26.16 3.44 4.34
C THR A 325 27.35 3.61 5.29
N ARG A 326 28.06 2.52 5.65
CA ARG A 326 29.26 2.55 6.51
C ARG A 326 30.41 3.31 5.87
N PHE A 327 30.55 3.24 4.54
CA PHE A 327 31.47 4.08 3.78
C PHE A 327 31.04 5.56 3.69
N GLY A 328 29.91 5.92 4.32
CA GLY A 328 29.42 7.28 4.37
C GLY A 328 28.81 7.77 3.06
N TYR A 329 28.51 6.91 2.09
CA TYR A 329 27.93 7.33 0.80
C TYR A 329 26.45 7.73 0.89
N PHE A 330 25.73 7.21 1.89
CA PHE A 330 24.31 7.51 2.14
C PHE A 330 24.11 8.04 3.55
N LYS A 331 23.25 9.06 3.71
CA LYS A 331 22.96 9.65 5.04
C LYS A 331 22.22 8.67 5.95
N VAL A 332 21.34 7.86 5.35
CA VAL A 332 20.54 6.83 6.01
C VAL A 332 20.53 5.63 5.09
N ASN A 333 20.54 4.42 5.67
CA ASN A 333 20.44 3.19 4.90
C ASN A 333 19.22 3.24 3.94
N PRO A 334 19.43 3.10 2.61
CA PRO A 334 18.36 3.11 1.61
C PRO A 334 17.16 2.22 1.96
N LYS A 335 17.42 1.01 2.48
CA LYS A 335 16.38 0.05 2.88
C LYS A 335 15.50 0.58 4.01
N SER A 336 16.09 1.21 5.01
CA SER A 336 15.36 1.77 6.16
C SER A 336 14.51 2.97 5.73
N MET A 337 15.05 3.81 4.84
CA MET A 337 14.32 4.96 4.30
C MET A 337 13.07 4.50 3.52
N ARG A 338 13.23 3.55 2.58
CA ARG A 338 12.10 2.97 1.83
C ARG A 338 11.05 2.38 2.77
N ARG A 339 11.48 1.63 3.79
CA ARG A 339 10.58 1.01 4.77
C ARG A 339 9.77 2.04 5.58
N LYS A 340 10.37 3.19 5.90
CA LYS A 340 9.71 4.28 6.64
C LYS A 340 8.56 4.88 5.82
N TYR A 341 8.81 5.28 4.57
CA TYR A 341 7.76 5.83 3.70
C TYR A 341 6.66 4.81 3.37
N GLN A 342 7.04 3.55 3.11
CA GLN A 342 6.06 2.48 2.93
C GLN A 342 5.19 2.29 4.19
N PHE A 343 5.78 2.36 5.39
CA PHE A 343 5.03 2.22 6.64
C PHE A 343 4.01 3.34 6.82
N PHE A 344 4.46 4.60 6.79
CA PHE A 344 3.57 5.74 6.97
C PHE A 344 2.50 5.84 5.87
N GLY A 345 2.90 5.63 4.60
CA GLY A 345 1.94 5.62 3.51
C GLY A 345 0.88 4.52 3.64
N THR A 346 1.24 3.33 4.13
CA THR A 346 0.26 2.26 4.38
C THR A 346 -0.68 2.65 5.52
N ILE A 347 -0.18 3.20 6.62
CA ILE A 347 -1.02 3.66 7.74
C ILE A 347 -2.02 4.72 7.28
N PHE A 348 -1.57 5.75 6.56
CA PHE A 348 -2.46 6.80 6.07
C PHE A 348 -3.51 6.29 5.09
N PHE A 349 -3.17 5.29 4.27
CA PHE A 349 -4.14 4.67 3.37
C PHE A 349 -5.27 3.97 4.13
N PHE A 350 -4.96 3.13 5.12
CA PHE A 350 -5.98 2.43 5.91
C PHE A 350 -6.76 3.36 6.84
N PHE A 351 -6.10 4.39 7.36
CA PHE A 351 -6.78 5.45 8.11
C PHE A 351 -7.83 6.15 7.23
N ALA A 352 -7.46 6.56 6.02
CA ALA A 352 -8.38 7.17 5.08
C ALA A 352 -9.51 6.21 4.67
N LEU A 353 -9.21 4.93 4.45
CA LEU A 353 -10.21 3.91 4.15
C LEU A 353 -11.23 3.73 5.29
N LEU A 354 -10.77 3.68 6.55
CA LEU A 354 -11.64 3.59 7.71
C LEU A 354 -12.55 4.82 7.83
N CYS A 355 -11.98 6.01 7.70
CA CYS A 355 -12.74 7.25 7.77
C CYS A 355 -13.73 7.41 6.61
N PHE A 356 -13.42 6.86 5.43
CA PHE A 356 -14.37 6.79 4.30
C PHE A 356 -15.64 6.03 4.71
N PHE A 357 -15.54 4.83 5.26
CA PHE A 357 -16.71 4.06 5.71
C PHE A 357 -17.45 4.72 6.88
N LEU A 358 -16.73 5.30 7.83
CA LEU A 358 -17.34 6.07 8.92
C LEU A 358 -18.13 7.27 8.38
N SER A 359 -17.61 7.96 7.35
CA SER A 359 -18.31 9.07 6.71
C SER A 359 -19.65 8.65 6.10
N LEU A 360 -19.69 7.50 5.43
CA LEU A 360 -20.91 6.96 4.83
C LEU A 360 -21.97 6.62 5.88
N LYS A 361 -21.56 6.12 7.06
CA LYS A 361 -22.49 5.78 8.14
C LYS A 361 -23.07 7.01 8.83
N TYR A 362 -22.22 7.95 9.24
CA TYR A 362 -22.65 9.08 10.08
C TYR A 362 -23.13 10.29 9.27
N PHE A 363 -22.71 10.41 8.02
CA PHE A 363 -23.03 11.55 7.16
C PHE A 363 -23.59 11.10 5.79
N PRO A 364 -24.69 10.31 5.75
CA PRO A 364 -25.23 9.76 4.51
C PRO A 364 -25.69 10.84 3.52
N THR A 365 -26.02 12.04 4.00
CA THR A 365 -26.48 13.16 3.16
C THR A 365 -25.32 13.99 2.58
N LEU A 366 -24.12 13.90 3.16
CA LEU A 366 -22.93 14.64 2.72
C LEU A 366 -22.06 13.78 1.78
N HIS A 367 -22.60 13.49 0.60
CA HIS A 367 -21.90 12.74 -0.46
C HIS A 367 -20.49 13.29 -0.77
N TYR A 368 -20.27 14.59 -0.59
CA TYR A 368 -18.98 15.24 -0.90
C TYR A 368 -17.88 14.97 0.13
N ALA A 369 -18.23 14.67 1.38
CA ALA A 369 -17.25 14.41 2.43
C ALA A 369 -16.40 13.15 2.14
N SER A 370 -16.98 12.19 1.41
CA SER A 370 -16.30 10.95 1.03
C SER A 370 -15.15 11.17 0.03
N PHE A 371 -15.21 12.21 -0.81
CA PHE A 371 -14.14 12.51 -1.78
C PHE A 371 -12.82 12.91 -1.12
N LEU A 372 -12.88 13.52 0.07
CA LEU A 372 -11.69 13.87 0.86
C LEU A 372 -10.86 12.62 1.14
N TRP A 373 -11.52 11.55 1.60
CA TRP A 373 -10.87 10.30 1.97
C TRP A 373 -10.28 9.59 0.75
N VAL A 374 -10.97 9.64 -0.39
CA VAL A 374 -10.45 9.13 -1.67
C VAL A 374 -9.17 9.89 -2.07
N GLY A 375 -9.17 11.22 -1.97
CA GLY A 375 -7.99 12.03 -2.24
C GLY A 375 -6.80 11.71 -1.31
N MET A 376 -7.06 11.44 -0.03
CA MET A 376 -6.04 10.99 0.92
C MET A 376 -5.50 9.59 0.59
N MET A 377 -6.35 8.67 0.12
CA MET A 377 -5.92 7.34 -0.32
C MET A 377 -4.99 7.44 -1.53
N VAL A 378 -5.35 8.25 -2.54
CA VAL A 378 -4.51 8.50 -3.72
C VAL A 378 -3.17 9.12 -3.31
N SER A 379 -3.21 10.13 -2.44
CA SER A 379 -1.98 10.78 -1.92
C SER A 379 -1.08 9.78 -1.19
N SER A 380 -1.67 8.90 -0.37
CA SER A 380 -0.95 7.85 0.35
C SER A 380 -0.29 6.85 -0.61
N ALA A 381 -0.99 6.46 -1.68
CA ALA A 381 -0.42 5.60 -2.72
C ALA A 381 0.77 6.25 -3.42
N VAL A 382 0.68 7.55 -3.75
CA VAL A 382 1.79 8.32 -4.31
C VAL A 382 3.00 8.34 -3.36
N ILE A 383 2.78 8.55 -2.04
CA ILE A 383 3.84 8.50 -1.03
C ILE A 383 4.55 7.15 -1.03
N ILE A 384 3.80 6.04 -1.10
CA ILE A 384 4.39 4.70 -1.11
C ILE A 384 5.27 4.49 -2.35
N ILE A 385 4.78 4.90 -3.52
CA ILE A 385 5.49 4.71 -4.81
C ILE A 385 6.72 5.61 -4.87
N VAL A 386 6.55 6.90 -4.63
CA VAL A 386 7.62 7.90 -4.76
C VAL A 386 8.61 7.80 -3.62
N GLY A 387 8.13 7.60 -2.39
CA GLY A 387 8.96 7.47 -1.18
C GLY A 387 10.00 6.35 -1.27
N SER A 388 9.74 5.35 -2.10
CA SER A 388 10.68 4.26 -2.37
C SER A 388 11.92 4.69 -3.17
N LYS A 389 11.88 5.82 -3.89
CA LYS A 389 12.95 6.28 -4.80
C LYS A 389 13.82 7.40 -4.21
N ILE A 390 13.73 7.63 -2.90
CA ILE A 390 14.26 8.81 -2.20
C ILE A 390 15.67 8.68 -1.52
N PRO A 391 16.39 7.54 -1.44
CA PRO A 391 17.66 7.50 -0.70
C PRO A 391 18.64 8.65 -1.02
N ILE A 392 19.04 9.41 0.00
CA ILE A 392 19.86 10.61 -0.17
C ILE A 392 21.34 10.25 -0.03
N ARG A 393 22.09 10.49 -1.10
CA ARG A 393 23.55 10.40 -1.11
C ARG A 393 24.16 11.58 -0.34
N THR A 394 25.23 11.31 0.41
CA THR A 394 26.01 12.36 1.08
C THR A 394 26.88 13.13 0.07
N PRO A 395 27.50 14.27 0.43
CA PRO A 395 28.51 14.91 -0.42
C PRO A 395 29.63 13.95 -0.87
N LEU A 396 30.11 13.10 0.05
CA LEU A 396 31.11 12.07 -0.22
C LEU A 396 30.58 11.03 -1.22
N GLY A 397 29.34 10.55 -1.04
CA GLY A 397 28.69 9.64 -1.99
C GLY A 397 28.48 10.24 -3.38
N ARG A 398 28.19 11.54 -3.47
CA ARG A 398 28.08 12.24 -4.76
C ARG A 398 29.42 12.36 -5.46
N GLN A 399 30.49 12.67 -4.73
CA GLN A 399 31.84 12.72 -5.29
C GLN A 399 32.31 11.33 -5.75
N ALA A 400 32.12 10.30 -4.92
CA ALA A 400 32.44 8.92 -5.28
C ALA A 400 31.67 8.49 -6.54
N LEU A 401 30.38 8.82 -6.63
CA LEU A 401 29.58 8.54 -7.82
C LEU A 401 30.11 9.29 -9.06
N GLY A 402 30.53 10.54 -8.92
CA GLY A 402 31.18 11.29 -10.01
C GLY A 402 32.42 10.57 -10.54
N ASN A 403 33.29 10.09 -9.65
CA ASN A 403 34.49 9.34 -10.04
C ASN A 403 34.14 8.01 -10.74
N TRP A 404 33.14 7.29 -10.23
CA TRP A 404 32.64 6.06 -10.85
C TRP A 404 32.01 6.30 -12.23
N LEU A 405 31.33 7.43 -12.43
CA LEU A 405 30.81 7.83 -13.74
C LEU A 405 31.93 8.21 -14.72
N ALA A 406 33.01 8.82 -14.25
CA ALA A 406 34.20 9.05 -15.05
C ALA A 406 34.88 7.74 -15.49
N PHE A 407 34.90 6.72 -14.63
CA PHE A 407 35.34 5.37 -15.00
C PHE A 407 34.39 4.70 -16.01
N ARG A 408 33.07 4.85 -15.82
CA ARG A 408 32.07 4.41 -16.81
C ARG A 408 32.31 5.05 -18.18
N ALA A 409 32.70 6.32 -18.24
CA ALA A 409 32.99 7.01 -19.49
C ALA A 409 34.18 6.35 -20.23
N TYR A 410 35.19 5.86 -19.51
CA TYR A 410 36.26 5.04 -20.08
C TYR A 410 35.76 3.67 -20.58
N LEU A 411 34.93 2.97 -19.80
CA LEU A 411 34.40 1.66 -20.18
C LEU A 411 33.45 1.71 -21.39
N SER A 412 32.77 2.84 -21.60
CA SER A 412 31.83 3.06 -22.72
C SER A 412 32.46 3.73 -23.95
N ASP A 413 33.78 3.92 -23.94
CA ASP A 413 34.52 4.42 -25.09
C ASP A 413 34.50 3.41 -26.25
N HIS A 414 34.53 3.92 -27.48
CA HIS A 414 34.50 3.13 -28.70
C HIS A 414 35.91 2.85 -29.24
N ARG A 415 36.94 3.53 -28.71
CA ARG A 415 38.33 3.37 -29.14
C ARG A 415 38.83 1.93 -28.91
N PRO A 416 39.25 1.20 -29.96
CA PRO A 416 39.73 -0.18 -29.81
C PRO A 416 40.98 -0.22 -28.93
N LEU A 417 41.15 -1.30 -28.17
CA LEU A 417 42.35 -1.56 -27.37
C LEU A 417 43.10 -2.78 -27.94
N PRO A 418 44.43 -2.73 -28.05
CA PRO A 418 45.21 -3.93 -28.39
C PRO A 418 45.06 -4.97 -27.27
N LEU A 419 44.89 -6.24 -27.63
CA LEU A 419 44.74 -7.38 -26.72
C LEU A 419 46.13 -7.87 -26.29
N ASP A 420 46.88 -6.96 -25.68
CA ASP A 420 48.10 -7.29 -24.95
C ASP A 420 47.72 -7.95 -23.61
N GLN A 421 48.63 -8.71 -22.99
CA GLN A 421 48.38 -9.35 -21.69
C GLN A 421 47.80 -8.37 -20.66
N GLN A 422 48.36 -7.15 -20.57
CA GLN A 422 47.87 -6.11 -19.66
C GLN A 422 46.44 -5.65 -19.94
N ASN A 423 46.05 -5.59 -21.22
CA ASN A 423 44.72 -5.14 -21.61
C ASN A 423 43.70 -6.28 -21.52
N TYR A 424 44.14 -7.54 -21.69
CA TYR A 424 43.36 -8.72 -21.34
C TYR A 424 43.07 -8.79 -19.84
N ASP A 425 44.08 -8.55 -18.99
CA ASP A 425 43.89 -8.53 -17.54
C ASP A 425 42.88 -7.43 -17.14
N LYS A 426 42.98 -6.23 -17.73
CA LYS A 426 41.99 -5.15 -17.55
C LYS A 426 40.60 -5.54 -18.08
N PHE A 427 40.52 -6.23 -19.21
CA PHE A 427 39.26 -6.70 -19.76
C PHE A 427 38.52 -7.55 -18.75
N VAL A 428 39.21 -8.55 -18.19
CA VAL A 428 38.69 -9.49 -17.21
C VAL A 428 38.34 -8.77 -15.90
N GLU A 429 39.24 -7.94 -15.37
CA GLU A 429 39.06 -7.20 -14.12
C GLU A 429 37.88 -6.21 -14.17
N TYR A 430 37.67 -5.54 -15.31
CA TYR A 430 36.68 -4.46 -15.42
C TYR A 430 35.29 -4.93 -15.85
N LEU A 431 35.18 -6.19 -16.29
CA LEU A 431 33.93 -6.78 -16.75
C LEU A 431 32.78 -6.73 -15.71
N PRO A 432 33.00 -7.03 -14.41
CA PRO A 432 31.96 -6.87 -13.39
C PRO A 432 31.41 -5.45 -13.30
N TYR A 433 32.28 -4.44 -13.38
CA TYR A 433 31.87 -3.04 -13.33
C TYR A 433 31.12 -2.62 -14.60
N ALA A 434 31.53 -3.12 -15.77
CA ALA A 434 30.83 -2.86 -17.02
C ALA A 434 29.38 -3.39 -16.99
N ILE A 435 29.16 -4.55 -16.38
CA ILE A 435 27.82 -5.14 -16.16
C ILE A 435 26.94 -4.24 -15.28
N VAL A 436 27.50 -3.70 -14.19
CA VAL A 436 26.80 -2.79 -13.27
C VAL A 436 26.42 -1.48 -13.96
N PHE A 437 27.32 -0.94 -14.79
CA PHE A 437 27.09 0.30 -15.53
C PHE A 437 26.25 0.14 -16.81
N ASN A 438 25.85 -1.10 -17.15
CA ASN A 438 25.14 -1.42 -18.38
C ASN A 438 25.93 -0.97 -19.63
N CYS A 439 27.22 -1.25 -19.65
CA CYS A 439 28.11 -0.98 -20.78
C CYS A 439 28.99 -2.19 -21.15
N GLU A 440 28.61 -3.39 -20.71
CA GLU A 440 29.31 -4.65 -21.00
C GLU A 440 29.50 -4.88 -22.51
N ALA A 441 28.47 -4.65 -23.33
CA ALA A 441 28.55 -4.82 -24.78
C ALA A 441 29.52 -3.81 -25.43
N LEU A 442 29.54 -2.56 -24.94
CA LEU A 442 30.47 -1.53 -25.42
C LEU A 442 31.91 -1.87 -25.02
N TRP A 443 32.10 -2.32 -23.78
CA TRP A 443 33.42 -2.70 -23.27
C TRP A 443 34.04 -3.86 -24.05
N VAL A 444 33.28 -4.93 -24.28
CA VAL A 444 33.72 -6.08 -25.08
C VAL A 444 34.07 -5.68 -26.51
N ARG A 445 33.24 -4.83 -27.14
CA ARG A 445 33.41 -4.44 -28.55
C ARG A 445 34.80 -3.86 -28.84
N ARG A 446 35.44 -3.23 -27.85
CA ARG A 446 36.81 -2.69 -27.94
C ARG A 446 37.87 -3.75 -28.22
N PHE A 447 37.56 -5.03 -27.99
CA PHE A 447 38.46 -6.19 -28.14
C PHE A 447 38.04 -7.16 -29.26
N SER A 448 36.92 -6.90 -29.97
CA SER A 448 36.29 -7.80 -30.96
C SER A 448 37.16 -8.23 -32.14
N PHE A 449 38.23 -7.49 -32.47
CA PHE A 449 39.02 -7.72 -33.67
C PHE A 449 40.23 -8.66 -33.48
N GLN A 450 40.33 -9.37 -32.35
CA GLN A 450 41.58 -10.04 -31.92
C GLN A 450 41.33 -11.45 -31.37
N LYS A 451 42.36 -12.32 -31.40
CA LYS A 451 42.29 -13.70 -30.92
C LYS A 451 42.10 -13.72 -29.40
N PHE A 452 40.89 -14.07 -28.95
CA PHE A 452 40.52 -14.08 -27.53
C PHE A 452 40.85 -15.42 -26.87
N ALA A 453 41.46 -15.37 -25.68
CA ALA A 453 41.60 -16.52 -24.80
C ALA A 453 40.45 -16.51 -23.78
N ILE A 454 39.79 -17.66 -23.60
CA ILE A 454 38.70 -17.79 -22.64
C ILE A 454 39.27 -17.69 -21.21
N PRO A 455 38.67 -16.92 -20.30
CA PRO A 455 39.12 -16.86 -18.92
C PRO A 455 39.00 -18.20 -18.20
N GLU A 456 39.99 -18.57 -17.37
CA GLU A 456 40.05 -19.85 -16.65
C GLU A 456 38.84 -20.15 -15.75
N TRP A 457 38.12 -19.10 -15.32
CA TRP A 457 36.94 -19.23 -14.45
C TRP A 457 35.66 -19.56 -15.23
N PHE A 458 35.70 -19.49 -16.56
CA PHE A 458 34.59 -19.81 -17.46
C PHE A 458 34.84 -21.16 -18.14
N LEU A 459 34.00 -22.15 -17.81
CA LEU A 459 34.08 -23.50 -18.34
C LEU A 459 32.95 -23.72 -19.35
N THR A 460 33.24 -24.38 -20.45
CA THR A 460 32.32 -24.56 -21.56
C THR A 460 32.74 -25.78 -22.37
N ASP A 461 31.75 -26.53 -22.84
CA ASP A 461 31.97 -27.76 -23.60
C ASP A 461 32.11 -27.47 -25.12
N LYS A 462 31.97 -26.20 -25.55
CA LYS A 462 32.07 -25.81 -26.97
C LYS A 462 33.54 -25.55 -27.34
N GLU A 463 33.98 -26.13 -28.46
CA GLU A 463 35.33 -25.91 -29.00
C GLU A 463 35.40 -24.62 -29.82
N GLY A 464 36.55 -23.91 -29.76
CA GLY A 464 36.83 -22.78 -30.67
C GLY A 464 36.07 -21.48 -30.38
N ILE A 465 35.65 -21.23 -29.14
CA ILE A 465 34.87 -20.05 -28.74
C ILE A 465 35.68 -18.77 -28.94
N GLY A 466 35.16 -17.88 -29.80
CA GLY A 466 35.67 -16.52 -29.94
C GLY A 466 35.13 -15.57 -28.83
N LEU A 467 35.56 -14.30 -28.86
CA LEU A 467 35.03 -13.28 -27.94
C LEU A 467 33.51 -13.14 -28.02
N ASP A 468 32.96 -13.20 -29.24
CA ASP A 468 31.53 -13.06 -29.48
C ASP A 468 30.74 -14.23 -28.87
N ASP A 469 31.24 -15.46 -29.03
CA ASP A 469 30.64 -16.66 -28.44
C ASP A 469 30.70 -16.63 -26.90
N PHE A 470 31.82 -16.16 -26.35
CA PHE A 470 31.95 -15.94 -24.90
C PHE A 470 30.92 -14.94 -24.39
N CYS A 471 30.65 -13.85 -25.12
CA CYS A 471 29.65 -12.86 -24.73
C CYS A 471 28.22 -13.37 -24.87
N LEU A 472 27.94 -14.11 -25.95
CA LEU A 472 26.66 -14.78 -26.13
C LEU A 472 26.39 -15.80 -25.04
N ALA A 473 27.43 -16.42 -24.48
CA ALA A 473 27.30 -17.31 -23.33
C ALA A 473 27.25 -16.53 -21.99
N LEU A 474 28.03 -15.48 -21.78
CA LEU A 474 28.09 -14.78 -20.49
C LEU A 474 26.90 -13.83 -20.25
N PHE A 475 26.47 -13.06 -21.25
CA PHE A 475 25.43 -12.03 -21.06
C PHE A 475 24.06 -12.59 -20.68
N PRO A 476 23.62 -13.77 -21.16
CA PRO A 476 22.43 -14.40 -20.66
C PRO A 476 22.45 -14.66 -19.15
N ILE A 477 23.61 -14.68 -18.47
CA ILE A 477 23.66 -14.76 -17.01
C ILE A 477 22.95 -13.56 -16.36
N ILE A 478 23.05 -12.36 -16.92
CA ILE A 478 22.31 -11.18 -16.43
C ILE A 478 20.81 -11.42 -16.59
N GLY A 479 20.41 -11.97 -17.74
CA GLY A 479 19.02 -12.34 -18.02
C GLY A 479 18.51 -13.46 -17.11
N TYR A 480 19.31 -14.49 -16.87
CA TYR A 480 19.04 -15.63 -15.99
C TYR A 480 18.92 -15.21 -14.54
N VAL A 481 19.94 -14.50 -14.04
CA VAL A 481 19.94 -13.85 -12.74
C VAL A 481 18.75 -12.92 -12.67
N GLY A 482 18.41 -12.20 -13.76
CA GLY A 482 17.25 -11.32 -13.83
C GLY A 482 15.90 -12.00 -13.93
N GLN A 483 15.77 -13.20 -14.50
CA GLN A 483 14.53 -13.99 -14.55
C GLN A 483 14.29 -14.66 -13.20
N ASN A 484 15.34 -15.24 -12.63
CA ASN A 484 15.31 -15.82 -11.29
C ASN A 484 15.25 -14.75 -10.21
N LEU A 485 15.79 -13.56 -10.44
CA LEU A 485 15.58 -12.43 -9.53
C LEU A 485 14.30 -11.69 -9.84
N ALA A 486 13.74 -11.69 -11.04
CA ALA A 486 12.40 -11.16 -11.26
C ALA A 486 11.36 -12.01 -10.52
N THR A 487 11.64 -13.30 -10.30
CA THR A 487 10.84 -14.15 -9.41
C THR A 487 11.15 -13.91 -7.92
N ILE A 488 12.36 -13.46 -7.55
CA ILE A 488 12.73 -13.06 -6.17
C ILE A 488 12.38 -11.60 -5.85
N ARG A 489 12.25 -10.73 -6.85
CA ARG A 489 11.97 -9.30 -6.75
C ARG A 489 10.46 -9.13 -6.60
N GLU A 490 10.02 -9.61 -5.43
CA GLU A 490 8.69 -9.61 -4.85
C GLU A 490 7.60 -10.29 -5.72
N PRO A 491 6.99 -11.36 -5.18
CA PRO A 491 5.78 -11.08 -4.43
C PRO A 491 5.84 -11.73 -3.03
N GLY A 492 6.22 -10.89 -2.05
CA GLY A 492 5.45 -10.79 -0.81
C GLY A 492 4.28 -9.80 -0.92
N TYR A 493 4.07 -9.26 -2.14
CA TYR A 493 2.84 -9.31 -2.98
C TYR A 493 2.32 -10.76 -3.09
N LYS A 494 1.09 -10.94 -3.57
CA LYS A 494 0.23 -12.13 -3.37
C LYS A 494 -0.20 -12.27 -1.92
#